data_AF-A0A1T2KYP3-F1
#
_entry.id   AF-A0A1T2KYP3-F1
#
_cell.length_a   1.000
_cell.length_b   1.000
_cell.length_c   1.000
_cell.angle_alpha   90.00
_cell.angle_beta   90.00
_cell.angle_gamma   90.00
#
_symmetry.space_group_name_H-M   'P 1'
#
loop_
_entity.id
_entity.type
_entity.pdbx_description
1 polymer ?
#
loop_
_entity_poly.entity_id
_entity_poly.type
_entity_poly.pdbx_seq_one_letter_code
_entity_poly.pdbx_strand_id
1 'polypeptide(L)'
;MELDQTILRAEWLGTKSEFPHCIREGKIANYIPRLILCILVLALLYFGAGVISFAAQSAQAGVTPNWLPSGVALAAFYFLGIRLWPGIFVGMYMLSLYAGIPFEVAMVAALGSVLEAAIPVALLRYLGFRPELDKVKAVLAFTLLAATMGPMISASLGIMGFSYLMGGLSAPAFNLWLFWWLGNAIGIITLGGFLLSWGRQWRVDLRSMLELSLLALVLGYGVTVAVSEAKEAVSVLFLFMGTPLLLLSAIRHEL
;
A
#
# COMPACT_ATOMS: atom_id res chain seq x y z
N MET A 1 20.25 19.08 23.59
CA MET A 1 18.86 18.60 23.40
C MET A 1 18.72 18.12 21.96
N GLU A 2 19.45 17.06 21.59
CA GLU A 2 19.66 16.70 20.18
C GLU A 2 20.03 15.20 20.01
N LEU A 3 19.51 14.32 20.88
CA LEU A 3 20.01 12.94 21.02
C LEU A 3 18.97 11.83 20.77
N ASP A 4 17.83 12.13 20.14
CA ASP A 4 16.71 11.15 20.10
C ASP A 4 16.01 10.97 18.74
N GLN A 5 16.71 11.25 17.63
CA GLN A 5 16.23 10.89 16.28
C GLN A 5 17.01 9.72 15.69
N THR A 6 18.27 9.54 16.08
CA THR A 6 19.15 8.49 15.55
C THR A 6 18.84 7.11 16.15
N ILE A 7 18.35 7.06 17.40
CA ILE A 7 18.02 5.82 18.12
C ILE A 7 16.72 5.21 17.56
N LEU A 8 15.68 6.03 17.35
CA LEU A 8 14.44 5.61 16.68
C LEU A 8 14.66 5.15 15.22
N ARG A 9 15.73 5.62 14.56
CA ARG A 9 16.10 5.20 13.19
C ARG A 9 16.71 3.80 13.12
N ALA A 10 17.41 3.34 14.16
CA ALA A 10 18.08 2.04 14.18
C ALA A 10 17.15 0.87 14.60
N GLU A 11 16.14 1.16 15.41
CA GLU A 11 15.19 0.16 15.96
C GLU A 11 14.24 -0.46 14.92
N TRP A 12 14.04 0.23 13.79
CA TRP A 12 13.04 -0.14 12.78
C TRP A 12 13.62 -0.87 11.56
N LEU A 13 14.92 -0.69 11.29
CA LEU A 13 15.68 -1.31 10.20
C LEU A 13 16.37 -2.63 10.60
N GLY A 14 16.09 -3.16 11.79
CA GLY A 14 16.62 -4.45 12.25
C GLY A 14 18.05 -4.40 12.79
N THR A 15 18.58 -3.23 13.17
CA THR A 15 19.94 -3.11 13.73
C THR A 15 19.93 -2.73 15.21
N LYS A 16 20.05 -3.78 16.03
CA LYS A 16 20.73 -3.84 17.35
C LYS A 16 20.21 -3.06 18.58
N SER A 17 19.08 -2.37 18.55
CA SER A 17 18.41 -1.96 19.81
C SER A 17 16.96 -2.38 19.88
N GLU A 18 16.60 -3.50 19.23
CA GLU A 18 15.30 -4.14 19.35
C GLU A 18 15.09 -4.75 20.73
N PHE A 19 15.02 -3.92 21.76
CA PHE A 19 14.29 -4.29 22.94
C PHE A 19 13.42 -3.10 23.37
N PRO A 20 12.15 -3.02 22.91
CA PRO A 20 11.19 -2.14 23.54
C PRO A 20 11.18 -2.41 25.05
N HIS A 21 10.88 -1.40 25.86
CA HIS A 21 10.89 -1.43 27.32
C HIS A 21 10.08 -2.60 27.97
N CYS A 22 9.36 -3.39 27.17
CA CYS A 22 8.70 -4.64 27.50
C CYS A 22 9.61 -5.89 27.61
N ILE A 23 10.92 -5.80 27.37
CA ILE A 23 11.87 -6.93 27.59
C ILE A 23 12.34 -7.10 29.03
N ARG A 24 11.85 -6.26 29.96
CA ARG A 24 12.13 -6.51 31.38
C ARG A 24 11.28 -7.62 32.02
N GLU A 25 10.18 -8.08 31.40
CA GLU A 25 9.25 -9.00 32.08
C GLU A 25 8.55 -9.97 31.08
N GLY A 26 9.09 -11.18 30.89
CA GLY A 26 8.33 -12.38 30.47
C GLY A 26 7.64 -12.45 29.08
N LYS A 27 7.67 -11.42 28.23
CA LYS A 27 6.85 -11.35 26.98
C LYS A 27 7.48 -11.92 25.70
N ILE A 28 8.71 -12.44 25.74
CA ILE A 28 9.44 -12.93 24.55
C ILE A 28 8.80 -14.19 23.94
N ALA A 29 8.26 -15.09 24.77
CA ALA A 29 7.69 -16.36 24.32
C ALA A 29 6.52 -16.21 23.31
N ASN A 30 5.80 -15.08 23.37
CA ASN A 30 4.65 -14.80 22.50
C ASN A 30 5.00 -13.91 21.29
N TYR A 31 6.25 -13.44 21.16
CA TYR A 31 6.64 -12.51 20.10
C TYR A 31 6.70 -13.18 18.72
N ILE A 32 7.43 -14.29 18.61
CA ILE A 32 7.63 -15.01 17.33
C ILE A 32 6.30 -15.57 16.81
N PRO A 33 5.47 -16.28 17.60
CA PRO A 33 4.19 -16.78 17.11
C PRO A 33 3.24 -15.66 16.65
N ARG A 34 3.23 -14.53 17.37
CA ARG A 34 2.43 -13.37 16.98
C ARG A 34 2.93 -12.73 15.69
N LEU A 35 4.24 -12.59 15.51
CA LEU A 35 4.83 -12.07 14.28
C LEU A 35 4.49 -12.94 13.08
N ILE A 36 4.63 -14.27 13.21
CA ILE A 36 4.26 -15.23 12.17
C ILE A 36 2.77 -15.10 11.83
N LEU A 37 1.90 -15.03 12.84
CA LEU A 37 0.47 -14.83 12.62
C LEU A 37 0.17 -13.53 11.88
N CYS A 38 0.81 -12.42 12.25
CA CYS A 38 0.66 -11.14 11.55
C CYS A 38 1.13 -11.22 10.09
N ILE A 39 2.24 -11.93 9.82
CA ILE A 39 2.75 -12.15 8.46
C ILE A 39 1.73 -12.95 7.63
N LEU A 40 1.19 -14.04 8.18
CA LEU A 40 0.21 -14.89 7.49
C LEU A 40 -1.10 -14.14 7.22
N VAL A 41 -1.60 -13.39 8.21
CA VAL A 41 -2.80 -12.57 8.03
C VAL A 41 -2.57 -11.48 6.99
N LEU A 42 -1.42 -10.80 7.01
CA LEU A 42 -1.11 -9.78 6.00
C LEU A 42 -1.00 -10.39 4.60
N ALA A 43 -0.40 -11.57 4.45
CA ALA A 43 -0.35 -12.28 3.18
C ALA A 43 -1.74 -12.59 2.64
N LEU A 44 -2.64 -13.10 3.49
CA LEU A 44 -4.03 -13.39 3.13
C LEU A 44 -4.81 -12.13 2.76
N LEU A 45 -4.66 -11.05 3.54
CA LEU A 45 -5.31 -9.78 3.25
C LEU A 45 -4.82 -9.16 1.94
N TYR A 46 -3.52 -9.18 1.70
CA TYR A 46 -2.93 -8.68 0.46
C TYR A 46 -3.40 -9.50 -0.75
N PHE A 47 -3.35 -10.83 -0.64
CA PHE A 47 -3.85 -11.73 -1.68
C PHE A 47 -5.34 -11.53 -1.97
N GLY A 48 -6.17 -11.50 -0.93
CA GLY A 48 -7.62 -11.30 -1.06
C GLY A 48 -7.98 -9.94 -1.65
N ALA A 49 -7.30 -8.87 -1.23
CA ALA A 49 -7.41 -7.55 -1.86
C ALA A 49 -7.07 -7.60 -3.35
N GLY A 50 -6.05 -8.38 -3.72
CA GLY A 50 -5.60 -8.54 -5.09
C GLY A 50 -6.60 -9.28 -5.96
N VAL A 51 -7.19 -10.36 -5.44
CA VAL A 51 -8.26 -11.10 -6.13
C VAL A 51 -9.48 -10.20 -6.36
N ILE A 52 -9.88 -9.40 -5.36
CA ILE A 52 -10.97 -8.43 -5.49
C ILE A 52 -10.63 -7.38 -6.56
N SER A 53 -9.40 -6.86 -6.55
CA SER A 53 -8.90 -5.95 -7.57
C SER A 53 -8.92 -6.59 -8.98
N PHE A 54 -8.54 -7.86 -9.14
CA PHE A 54 -8.61 -8.54 -10.44
C PHE A 54 -10.03 -8.76 -10.94
N ALA A 55 -11.01 -8.97 -10.07
CA ALA A 55 -12.41 -9.12 -10.47
C ALA A 55 -12.97 -7.88 -11.22
N ALA A 56 -12.30 -6.74 -11.10
CA ALA A 56 -12.67 -5.50 -11.77
C ALA A 56 -11.62 -5.01 -12.77
N GLN A 57 -10.70 -5.87 -13.17
CA GLN A 57 -9.72 -5.56 -14.19
C GLN A 57 -10.43 -5.31 -15.52
N SER A 58 -10.17 -4.15 -16.14
CA SER A 58 -10.76 -3.83 -17.44
C SER A 58 -10.14 -4.69 -18.54
N ALA A 59 -10.98 -5.25 -19.42
CA ALA A 59 -10.53 -6.05 -20.55
C ALA A 59 -9.69 -5.25 -21.57
N GLN A 60 -9.89 -3.92 -21.67
CA GLN A 60 -9.21 -3.07 -22.65
C GLN A 60 -7.74 -2.77 -22.30
N ALA A 61 -7.42 -2.57 -21.01
CA ALA A 61 -6.08 -2.16 -20.60
C ALA A 61 -5.26 -3.31 -19.97
N GLY A 62 -5.89 -4.41 -19.56
CA GLY A 62 -5.22 -5.46 -18.80
C GLY A 62 -4.69 -4.97 -17.45
N VAL A 63 -5.17 -3.82 -16.95
CA VAL A 63 -4.76 -3.22 -15.67
C VAL A 63 -5.99 -2.89 -14.85
N THR A 64 -5.89 -3.10 -13.54
CA THR A 64 -6.96 -2.85 -12.58
C THR A 64 -7.02 -1.35 -12.25
N PRO A 65 -8.20 -0.70 -12.34
CA PRO A 65 -8.37 0.72 -12.03
C PRO A 65 -8.06 1.09 -10.57
N ASN A 66 -8.19 0.13 -9.66
CA ASN A 66 -7.98 0.29 -8.23
C ASN A 66 -7.25 -0.94 -7.64
N TRP A 67 -5.95 -0.80 -7.37
CA TRP A 67 -5.13 -1.85 -6.77
C TRP A 67 -5.14 -1.73 -5.24
N LEU A 68 -6.20 -2.27 -4.61
CA LEU A 68 -6.41 -2.27 -3.17
C LEU A 68 -5.22 -2.81 -2.35
N PRO A 69 -4.46 -3.84 -2.80
CA PRO A 69 -3.33 -4.35 -2.03
C PRO A 69 -2.30 -3.29 -1.61
N SER A 70 -2.07 -2.26 -2.45
CA SER A 70 -1.15 -1.16 -2.12
C SER A 70 -1.58 -0.40 -0.87
N GLY A 71 -2.88 -0.15 -0.72
CA GLY A 71 -3.44 0.51 0.46
C GLY A 71 -3.29 -0.33 1.73
N VAL A 72 -3.54 -1.64 1.62
CA VAL A 72 -3.32 -2.61 2.72
C VAL A 72 -1.85 -2.62 3.13
N ALA A 73 -0.94 -2.74 2.17
CA ALA A 73 0.50 -2.80 2.40
C ALA A 73 1.02 -1.54 3.09
N LEU A 74 0.62 -0.36 2.59
CA LEU A 74 1.02 0.91 3.17
C LEU A 74 0.54 1.06 4.61
N ALA A 75 -0.74 0.76 4.88
CA ALA A 75 -1.31 0.87 6.22
C ALA A 75 -0.68 -0.14 7.19
N ALA A 76 -0.50 -1.39 6.75
CA ALA A 76 0.14 -2.44 7.56
C ALA A 76 1.58 -2.06 7.91
N PHE A 77 2.37 -1.63 6.94
CA PHE A 77 3.72 -1.14 7.21
C PHE A 77 3.70 0.08 8.11
N TYR A 78 2.87 1.08 7.83
CA TYR A 78 2.81 2.27 8.66
C TYR A 78 2.49 1.92 10.11
N PHE A 79 1.47 1.12 10.41
CA PHE A 79 1.08 0.84 11.81
C PHE A 79 1.87 -0.26 12.49
N LEU A 80 2.28 -1.31 11.78
CA LEU A 80 2.80 -2.55 12.38
C LEU A 80 4.30 -2.80 12.15
N GLY A 81 4.95 -2.10 11.22
CA GLY A 81 6.35 -2.35 10.92
C GLY A 81 6.62 -2.87 9.51
N ILE A 82 7.74 -2.43 8.92
CA ILE A 82 8.31 -3.04 7.70
C ILE A 82 8.76 -4.50 7.97
N ARG A 83 8.90 -4.92 9.23
CA ARG A 83 9.19 -6.32 9.61
C ARG A 83 8.14 -7.32 9.08
N LEU A 84 6.95 -6.85 8.73
CA LEU A 84 5.91 -7.66 8.10
C LEU A 84 6.09 -7.83 6.58
N TRP A 85 7.21 -7.38 6.00
CA TRP A 85 7.47 -7.49 4.56
C TRP A 85 7.29 -8.89 3.97
N PRO A 86 7.56 -10.01 4.68
CA PRO A 86 7.31 -11.34 4.11
C PRO A 86 5.83 -11.56 3.81
N GLY A 87 4.92 -10.89 4.53
CA GLY A 87 3.48 -10.99 4.30
C GLY A 87 3.08 -10.42 2.95
N ILE A 88 3.51 -9.20 2.62
CA ILE A 88 3.25 -8.58 1.30
C ILE A 88 3.94 -9.36 0.19
N PHE A 89 5.19 -9.79 0.42
CA PHE A 89 5.94 -10.58 -0.55
C PHE A 89 5.19 -11.87 -0.91
N VAL A 90 4.82 -12.68 0.10
CA VAL A 90 4.11 -13.94 -0.10
C VAL A 90 2.73 -13.70 -0.71
N GLY A 91 1.99 -12.69 -0.24
CA GLY A 91 0.69 -12.34 -0.78
C GLY A 91 0.74 -12.00 -2.27
N MET A 92 1.65 -11.10 -2.68
CA MET A 92 1.84 -10.72 -4.09
C MET A 92 2.36 -11.88 -4.94
N TYR A 93 3.29 -12.68 -4.41
CA TYR A 93 3.84 -13.82 -5.11
C TYR A 93 2.78 -14.88 -5.38
N MET A 94 1.98 -15.26 -4.38
CA MET A 94 0.84 -16.17 -4.54
C MET A 94 -0.21 -15.63 -5.50
N LEU A 95 -0.50 -14.33 -5.44
CA LEU A 95 -1.44 -13.67 -6.36
C LEU A 95 -0.94 -13.71 -7.81
N SER A 96 0.37 -13.52 -8.01
CA SER A 96 1.00 -13.56 -9.33
C SER A 96 0.93 -14.97 -9.92
N LEU A 97 1.21 -16.00 -9.12
CA LEU A 97 1.05 -17.39 -9.54
C LEU A 97 -0.41 -17.73 -9.86
N TYR A 98 -1.36 -17.24 -9.05
CA TYR A 98 -2.80 -17.38 -9.31
C TYR A 98 -3.20 -16.76 -10.66
N ALA A 99 -2.56 -15.65 -11.04
CA ALA A 99 -2.76 -14.98 -12.33
C ALA A 99 -1.99 -15.62 -13.51
N GLY A 100 -1.29 -16.74 -13.30
CA GLY A 100 -0.51 -17.40 -14.34
C GLY A 100 0.78 -16.67 -14.74
N ILE A 101 1.25 -15.74 -13.91
CA ILE A 101 2.50 -15.01 -14.15
C ILE A 101 3.69 -15.95 -13.87
N PRO A 102 4.72 -15.99 -14.74
CA PRO A 102 5.92 -16.81 -14.53
C PRO A 102 6.63 -16.52 -13.20
N PHE A 103 7.32 -17.54 -12.69
CA PHE A 103 7.99 -17.51 -11.38
C PHE A 103 8.92 -16.29 -11.21
N GLU A 104 9.75 -16.01 -12.20
CA GLU A 104 10.76 -14.97 -12.16
C GLU A 104 10.12 -13.58 -12.11
N VAL A 105 9.06 -13.39 -12.89
CA VAL A 105 8.28 -12.14 -12.93
C VAL A 105 7.52 -11.95 -11.62
N ALA A 106 6.95 -13.02 -11.07
CA ALA A 106 6.24 -13.01 -9.79
C ALA A 106 7.17 -12.57 -8.64
N MET A 107 8.44 -12.99 -8.65
CA MET A 107 9.44 -12.56 -7.68
C MET A 107 9.73 -11.06 -7.76
N VAL A 108 9.91 -10.53 -8.98
CA VAL A 108 10.14 -9.09 -9.19
C VAL A 108 8.92 -8.27 -8.78
N ALA A 109 7.71 -8.74 -9.11
CA ALA A 109 6.47 -8.08 -8.72
C ALA A 109 6.29 -8.06 -7.20
N ALA A 110 6.57 -9.18 -6.52
CA ALA A 110 6.54 -9.26 -5.06
C ALA A 110 7.52 -8.31 -4.38
N LEU A 111 8.76 -8.23 -4.88
CA LEU A 111 9.74 -7.24 -4.42
C LEU A 111 9.24 -5.81 -4.64
N GLY A 112 8.67 -5.53 -5.82
CA GLY A 112 8.14 -4.22 -6.15
C GLY A 112 7.02 -3.78 -5.22
N SER A 113 6.10 -4.67 -4.89
CA SER A 113 5.03 -4.40 -3.93
C SER A 113 5.53 -4.14 -2.51
N VAL A 114 6.58 -4.85 -2.08
CA VAL A 114 7.23 -4.56 -0.78
C VAL A 114 7.87 -3.17 -0.79
N LEU A 115 8.64 -2.85 -1.83
CA LEU A 115 9.37 -1.58 -1.92
C LEU A 115 8.44 -0.37 -2.08
N GLU A 116 7.34 -0.53 -2.81
CA GLU A 116 6.29 0.48 -2.96
C GLU A 116 5.74 0.97 -1.63
N ALA A 117 5.56 0.08 -0.65
CA ALA A 117 5.08 0.48 0.67
C ALA A 117 6.26 0.86 1.59
N ALA A 118 7.36 0.11 1.56
CA ALA A 118 8.46 0.27 2.51
C ALA A 118 9.15 1.63 2.38
N ILE A 119 9.48 2.05 1.15
CA ILE A 119 10.25 3.27 0.91
C ILE A 119 9.44 4.52 1.33
N PRO A 120 8.17 4.71 0.88
CA PRO A 120 7.36 5.82 1.34
C PRO A 120 7.10 5.83 2.85
N VAL A 121 6.81 4.68 3.47
CA VAL A 121 6.59 4.62 4.92
C VAL A 121 7.83 5.04 5.68
N ALA A 122 9.01 4.59 5.25
CA ALA A 122 10.28 5.00 5.84
C ALA A 122 10.48 6.51 5.73
N LEU A 123 10.25 7.11 4.56
CA LEU A 123 10.38 8.56 4.36
C LEU A 123 9.34 9.37 5.15
N LEU A 124 8.08 8.95 5.14
CA LEU A 124 7.01 9.60 5.90
C LEU A 124 7.37 9.61 7.39
N ARG A 125 7.80 8.47 7.94
CA ARG A 125 8.22 8.38 9.34
C ARG A 125 9.47 9.22 9.63
N TYR A 126 10.45 9.23 8.73
CA TYR A 126 11.64 10.08 8.83
C TYR A 126 11.29 11.57 8.94
N LEU A 127 10.27 12.02 8.20
CA LEU A 127 9.78 13.40 8.22
C LEU A 127 8.84 13.69 9.39
N GLY A 128 8.66 12.75 10.33
CA GLY A 128 7.75 12.90 11.46
C GLY A 128 6.28 12.93 11.07
N PHE A 129 5.91 12.34 9.92
CA PHE A 129 4.54 12.28 9.44
C PHE A 129 3.63 11.61 10.47
N ARG A 130 2.52 12.28 10.75
CA ARG A 130 1.37 11.76 11.47
C ARG A 130 0.20 11.71 10.49
N PRO A 131 -0.68 10.69 10.54
CA PRO A 131 -1.80 10.54 9.62
C PRO A 131 -2.95 11.48 10.02
N GLU A 132 -2.65 12.78 10.09
CA GLU A 132 -3.59 13.86 10.36
C GLU A 132 -4.04 14.41 9.01
N LEU A 133 -4.76 13.59 8.25
CA LEU A 133 -5.19 13.89 6.87
C LEU A 133 -6.24 15.02 6.79
N ASP A 134 -6.56 15.66 7.92
CA ASP A 134 -7.23 16.96 8.05
C ASP A 134 -6.30 18.15 7.78
N LYS A 135 -4.97 17.94 7.80
CA LYS A 135 -3.97 19.00 7.57
C LYS A 135 -3.38 18.92 6.16
N VAL A 136 -3.32 20.06 5.48
CA VAL A 136 -2.74 20.20 4.13
C VAL A 136 -1.34 19.58 4.03
N LYS A 137 -0.46 19.83 5.00
CA LYS A 137 0.90 19.28 5.01
C LYS A 137 0.91 17.74 5.06
N ALA A 138 0.00 17.13 5.81
CA ALA A 138 -0.10 15.68 5.90
C ALA A 138 -0.66 15.10 4.58
N VAL A 139 -1.72 15.69 4.05
CA VAL A 139 -2.28 15.29 2.74
C VAL A 139 -1.22 15.36 1.64
N LEU A 140 -0.47 16.46 1.55
CA LEU A 140 0.60 16.62 0.56
C LEU A 140 1.71 15.58 0.74
N ALA A 141 2.18 15.37 1.97
CA ALA A 141 3.23 14.37 2.24
C ALA A 141 2.75 12.95 1.87
N PHE A 142 1.53 12.60 2.24
CA PHE A 142 0.91 11.31 1.91
C PHE A 142 0.76 11.13 0.39
N THR A 143 0.21 12.12 -0.31
CA THR A 143 -0.02 12.04 -1.75
C THR A 143 1.30 11.98 -2.53
N LEU A 144 2.29 12.80 -2.19
CA LEU A 144 3.56 12.85 -2.91
C LEU A 144 4.44 11.63 -2.61
N LEU A 145 4.57 11.24 -1.35
CA LEU A 145 5.48 10.16 -0.96
C LEU A 145 4.83 8.79 -1.11
N ALA A 146 3.63 8.58 -0.56
CA ALA A 146 2.98 7.28 -0.62
C ALA A 146 2.26 7.08 -1.95
N ALA A 147 1.30 7.94 -2.30
CA ALA A 147 0.45 7.68 -3.47
C ALA A 147 1.14 7.91 -4.82
N THR A 148 2.18 8.74 -4.87
CA THR A 148 2.87 9.07 -6.14
C THR A 148 4.18 8.31 -6.26
N MET A 149 5.11 8.51 -5.34
CA MET A 149 6.47 7.94 -5.44
C MET A 149 6.49 6.41 -5.24
N GLY A 150 5.73 5.87 -4.28
CA GLY A 150 5.64 4.42 -4.04
C GLY A 150 5.26 3.64 -5.30
N PRO A 151 4.10 3.92 -5.92
CA PRO A 151 3.67 3.28 -7.16
C PRO A 151 4.64 3.39 -8.33
N MET A 152 5.45 4.46 -8.41
CA MET A 152 6.46 4.57 -9.47
C MET A 152 7.49 3.47 -9.37
N ILE A 153 7.86 3.08 -8.14
CA ILE A 153 8.80 2.00 -7.87
C ILE A 153 8.21 0.67 -8.33
N SER A 154 6.99 0.34 -7.90
CA SER A 154 6.32 -0.92 -8.29
C SER A 154 6.11 -0.99 -9.81
N ALA A 155 5.57 0.06 -10.43
CA ALA A 155 5.33 0.09 -11.87
C ALA A 155 6.63 -0.08 -12.67
N SER A 156 7.72 0.55 -12.24
CA SER A 156 9.03 0.42 -12.92
C SER A 156 9.60 -1.00 -12.78
N LEU A 157 9.51 -1.60 -11.60
CA LEU A 157 9.94 -2.98 -11.37
C LEU A 157 9.07 -3.98 -12.12
N GLY A 158 7.76 -3.77 -12.17
CA GLY A 158 6.82 -4.57 -12.95
C GLY A 158 7.16 -4.54 -14.44
N ILE A 159 7.30 -3.35 -15.03
CA ILE A 159 7.66 -3.21 -16.45
C ILE A 159 9.01 -3.84 -16.76
N MET A 160 9.99 -3.67 -15.88
CA MET A 160 11.29 -4.33 -16.01
C MET A 160 11.13 -5.86 -15.98
N GLY A 161 10.42 -6.41 -15.00
CA GLY A 161 10.17 -7.85 -14.90
C GLY A 161 9.50 -8.41 -16.15
N PHE A 162 8.40 -7.79 -16.59
CA PHE A 162 7.67 -8.24 -17.78
C PHE A 162 8.48 -8.10 -19.07
N SER A 163 9.15 -6.96 -19.27
CA SER A 163 9.91 -6.73 -20.52
C SER A 163 11.10 -7.67 -20.69
N TYR A 164 11.87 -7.92 -19.63
CA TYR A 164 13.08 -8.73 -19.71
C TYR A 164 12.84 -10.23 -19.52
N LEU A 165 11.79 -10.63 -18.78
CA LEU A 165 11.58 -12.04 -18.40
C LEU A 165 10.42 -12.71 -19.17
N MET A 166 9.51 -11.95 -19.79
CA MET A 166 8.44 -12.50 -20.65
C MET A 166 8.69 -12.34 -22.14
N GLY A 167 9.83 -11.78 -22.54
CA GLY A 167 10.20 -11.62 -23.95
C GLY A 167 9.41 -10.52 -24.69
N GLY A 168 8.68 -9.67 -23.97
CA GLY A 168 7.94 -8.55 -24.55
C GLY A 168 6.80 -8.03 -23.67
N LEU A 169 6.20 -6.92 -24.09
CA LEU A 169 5.05 -6.29 -23.42
C LEU A 169 3.82 -6.37 -24.32
N SER A 170 2.63 -6.51 -23.73
CA SER A 170 1.35 -6.58 -24.46
C SER A 170 0.88 -5.24 -25.03
N ALA A 171 1.44 -4.12 -24.54
CA ALA A 171 1.15 -2.77 -24.99
C ALA A 171 2.39 -1.88 -24.80
N PRO A 172 2.39 -0.62 -25.28
CA PRO A 172 3.52 0.29 -25.09
C PRO A 172 3.90 0.41 -23.62
N ALA A 173 5.20 0.32 -23.32
CA ALA A 173 5.72 0.28 -21.96
C ALA A 173 5.20 1.43 -21.09
N PHE A 174 5.14 2.64 -21.65
CA PHE A 174 4.64 3.82 -20.96
C PHE A 174 3.16 3.68 -20.55
N ASN A 175 2.31 3.11 -21.41
CA ASN A 175 0.89 2.97 -21.10
C ASN A 175 0.68 1.95 -19.98
N LEU A 176 1.35 0.79 -20.06
CA LEU A 176 1.30 -0.22 -19.00
C LEU A 176 1.83 0.34 -17.68
N TRP A 177 2.96 1.05 -17.73
CA TRP A 177 3.55 1.71 -16.57
C TRP A 177 2.57 2.71 -15.95
N LEU A 178 1.95 3.56 -16.77
CA LEU A 178 1.04 4.61 -16.35
C LEU A 178 -0.22 4.03 -15.69
N PHE A 179 -0.84 3.02 -16.30
CA PHE A 179 -2.03 2.39 -15.72
C PHE A 179 -1.71 1.65 -14.42
N TRP A 180 -0.55 0.99 -14.34
CA TRP A 180 -0.12 0.32 -13.12
C TRP A 180 0.12 1.34 -12.01
N TRP A 181 0.86 2.40 -12.33
CA TRP A 181 1.11 3.51 -11.42
C TRP A 181 -0.19 4.13 -10.89
N LEU A 182 -1.15 4.42 -11.77
CA LEU A 182 -2.45 4.98 -11.41
C LEU A 182 -3.28 4.03 -10.53
N GLY A 183 -3.35 2.74 -10.88
CA GLY A 183 -4.11 1.76 -10.12
C GLY A 183 -3.62 1.64 -8.67
N ASN A 184 -2.31 1.60 -8.48
CA ASN A 184 -1.68 1.54 -7.16
C ASN A 184 -1.85 2.84 -6.38
N ALA A 185 -1.70 3.99 -7.04
CA ALA A 185 -1.95 5.30 -6.43
C ALA A 185 -3.37 5.42 -5.87
N ILE A 186 -4.37 4.91 -6.59
CA ILE A 186 -5.77 4.93 -6.15
C ILE A 186 -6.01 4.01 -4.98
N GLY A 187 -5.44 2.80 -5.01
CA GLY A 187 -5.53 1.89 -3.86
C GLY A 187 -4.92 2.51 -2.60
N ILE A 188 -3.82 3.24 -2.74
CA ILE A 188 -3.21 3.98 -1.63
C ILE A 188 -4.14 5.11 -1.16
N ILE A 189 -4.61 5.98 -2.05
CA ILE A 189 -5.43 7.14 -1.66
C ILE A 189 -6.74 6.70 -1.02
N THR A 190 -7.41 5.71 -1.61
CA THR A 190 -8.72 5.24 -1.15
C THR A 190 -8.59 4.39 0.11
N LEU A 191 -8.07 3.17 -0.02
CA LEU A 191 -7.99 2.22 1.07
C LEU A 191 -6.89 2.60 2.07
N GLY A 192 -5.70 2.97 1.60
CA GLY A 192 -4.61 3.39 2.48
C GLY A 192 -4.95 4.66 3.27
N GLY A 193 -5.51 5.68 2.62
CA GLY A 193 -5.96 6.91 3.27
C GLY A 193 -7.07 6.68 4.29
N PHE A 194 -8.05 5.83 3.96
CA PHE A 194 -9.09 5.40 4.89
C PHE A 194 -8.51 4.71 6.13
N LEU A 195 -7.65 3.69 5.93
CA LEU A 195 -7.04 2.94 7.03
C LEU A 195 -6.13 3.82 7.90
N LEU A 196 -5.37 4.75 7.30
CA LEU A 196 -4.52 5.69 8.04
C LEU A 196 -5.34 6.69 8.87
N SER A 197 -6.42 7.22 8.31
CA SER A 197 -7.30 8.17 9.00
C SER A 197 -8.04 7.50 10.16
N TRP A 198 -8.57 6.31 9.91
CA TRP A 198 -9.39 5.57 10.88
C TRP A 198 -8.57 4.87 11.95
N GLY A 199 -7.40 4.34 11.61
CA GLY A 199 -6.50 3.62 12.51
C GLY A 199 -5.96 4.45 13.67
N ARG A 200 -6.10 5.79 13.62
CA ARG A 200 -5.70 6.70 14.70
C ARG A 200 -6.58 6.58 15.95
N GLN A 201 -7.83 6.13 15.81
CA GLN A 201 -8.80 6.06 16.91
C GLN A 201 -8.80 4.70 17.66
N TRP A 202 -8.06 3.70 17.19
CA TRP A 202 -8.17 2.32 17.69
C TRP A 202 -6.90 1.80 18.39
N ARG A 203 -7.12 1.04 19.47
CA ARG A 203 -6.12 0.10 19.99
C ARG A 203 -6.03 -1.06 18.99
N VAL A 204 -4.91 -1.17 18.27
CA VAL A 204 -4.74 -2.15 17.21
C VAL A 204 -4.70 -3.59 17.78
N ASP A 205 -5.84 -4.27 17.76
CA ASP A 205 -5.94 -5.72 17.97
C ASP A 205 -6.27 -6.45 16.65
N LEU A 206 -6.01 -7.77 16.60
CA LEU A 206 -6.11 -8.55 15.37
C LEU A 206 -7.55 -8.64 14.85
N ARG A 207 -8.55 -8.59 15.74
CA ARG A 207 -9.96 -8.70 15.39
C ARG A 207 -10.46 -7.41 14.74
N SER A 208 -10.11 -6.29 15.35
CA SER A 208 -10.30 -4.95 14.80
C SER A 208 -9.67 -4.80 13.41
N MET A 209 -8.47 -5.35 13.21
CA MET A 209 -7.84 -5.32 11.88
C MET A 209 -8.58 -6.14 10.84
N LEU A 210 -9.08 -7.34 11.19
CA LEU A 210 -9.86 -8.16 10.28
C LEU A 210 -11.19 -7.49 9.92
N GLU A 211 -11.90 -6.93 10.90
CA GLU A 211 -13.16 -6.22 10.69
C GLU A 211 -12.97 -4.99 9.79
N LEU A 212 -11.92 -4.19 10.03
CA LEU A 212 -11.61 -3.02 9.19
C LEU A 212 -11.13 -3.41 7.81
N SER A 213 -10.30 -4.44 7.69
CA SER A 213 -9.84 -4.91 6.39
C SER A 213 -11.02 -5.44 5.58
N LEU A 214 -11.93 -6.22 6.19
CA LEU A 214 -13.15 -6.67 5.54
C LEU A 214 -14.04 -5.50 5.12
N LEU A 215 -14.29 -4.54 6.01
CA LEU A 215 -15.14 -3.39 5.70
C LEU A 215 -14.55 -2.54 4.57
N ALA A 216 -13.23 -2.36 4.58
CA ALA A 216 -12.55 -1.57 3.59
C ALA A 216 -12.37 -2.33 2.26
N LEU A 217 -12.32 -3.67 2.28
CA LEU A 217 -12.44 -4.52 1.09
C LEU A 217 -13.84 -4.45 0.49
N VAL A 218 -14.90 -4.43 1.31
CA VAL A 218 -16.29 -4.28 0.86
C VAL A 218 -16.52 -2.89 0.25
N LEU A 219 -16.04 -1.83 0.91
CA LEU A 219 -16.10 -0.47 0.38
C LEU A 219 -15.25 -0.33 -0.89
N GLY A 220 -14.05 -0.91 -0.89
CA GLY A 220 -13.18 -0.98 -2.06
C GLY A 220 -13.84 -1.68 -3.24
N TYR A 221 -14.54 -2.80 -2.99
CA TYR A 221 -15.35 -3.49 -3.99
C TYR A 221 -16.47 -2.60 -4.53
N GLY A 222 -17.23 -1.91 -3.66
CA GLY A 222 -18.30 -0.99 -4.08
C GLY A 222 -17.81 0.16 -4.95
N VAL A 223 -16.69 0.80 -4.58
CA VAL A 223 -16.04 1.85 -5.40
C VAL A 223 -15.61 1.28 -6.75
N THR A 224 -15.06 0.07 -6.74
CA THR A 224 -14.53 -0.57 -7.93
C THR A 224 -15.65 -0.95 -8.91
N VAL A 225 -16.78 -1.47 -8.42
CA VAL A 225 -17.99 -1.69 -9.23
C VAL A 225 -18.48 -0.37 -9.83
N ALA A 226 -18.58 0.70 -9.03
CA ALA A 226 -19.01 2.01 -9.51
C ALA A 226 -18.08 2.60 -10.59
N VAL A 227 -16.75 2.42 -10.45
CA VAL A 227 -15.76 2.87 -11.44
C VAL A 227 -15.80 2.00 -12.71
N SER A 228 -16.05 0.70 -12.59
CA SER A 228 -16.12 -0.21 -13.75
C SER A 228 -17.30 0.07 -14.67
N GLU A 229 -18.39 0.66 -14.15
CA GLU A 229 -19.53 1.11 -14.95
C GLU A 229 -19.32 2.49 -15.60
N ALA A 230 -18.29 3.24 -15.17
CA ALA A 230 -17.96 4.53 -15.75
C ALA A 230 -17.22 4.34 -17.10
N LYS A 231 -17.86 4.75 -18.19
CA LYS A 231 -17.38 4.55 -19.58
C LYS A 231 -16.05 5.24 -19.92
N GLU A 232 -15.55 6.14 -19.07
CA GLU A 232 -14.26 6.81 -19.27
C GLU A 232 -13.42 6.75 -17.99
N ALA A 233 -12.59 5.71 -17.87
CA ALA A 233 -11.69 5.55 -16.73
C ALA A 233 -10.79 6.79 -16.55
N VAL A 234 -10.25 7.36 -17.64
CA VAL A 234 -9.32 8.50 -17.59
C VAL A 234 -9.93 9.74 -16.93
N SER A 235 -11.20 10.06 -17.23
CA SER A 235 -11.89 11.23 -16.71
C SER A 235 -12.18 11.12 -15.19
N VAL A 236 -12.46 9.92 -14.70
CA VAL A 236 -12.64 9.63 -13.26
C VAL A 236 -11.31 9.67 -12.50
N LEU A 237 -10.22 9.23 -13.14
CA LEU A 237 -8.86 9.22 -12.57
C LEU A 237 -8.32 10.65 -12.34
N PHE A 238 -8.53 11.57 -13.31
CA PHE A 238 -8.20 12.99 -13.13
C PHE A 238 -9.07 13.67 -12.07
N LEU A 239 -10.34 13.27 -11.93
CA LEU A 239 -11.21 13.75 -10.86
C LEU A 239 -10.74 13.24 -9.49
N PHE A 240 -10.24 12.02 -9.36
CA PHE A 240 -9.73 11.48 -8.08
C PHE A 240 -8.37 12.05 -7.66
N MET A 241 -7.47 12.34 -8.61
CA MET A 241 -6.22 13.06 -8.30
C MET A 241 -6.43 14.57 -8.13
N GLY A 242 -7.41 15.12 -8.84
CA GLY A 242 -7.82 16.53 -8.76
C GLY A 242 -8.67 16.85 -7.54
N THR A 243 -9.42 15.90 -6.98
CA THR A 243 -10.32 16.13 -5.83
C THR A 243 -9.59 16.59 -4.57
N PRO A 244 -8.41 16.06 -4.18
CA PRO A 244 -7.62 16.66 -3.11
C PRO A 244 -7.26 18.12 -3.41
N LEU A 245 -6.83 18.44 -4.64
CA LEU A 245 -6.44 19.80 -5.04
C LEU A 245 -7.64 20.76 -5.14
N LEU A 246 -8.80 20.27 -5.59
CA LEU A 246 -10.06 21.02 -5.69
C LEU A 246 -10.66 21.25 -4.30
N LEU A 247 -10.66 20.25 -3.43
CA LEU A 247 -11.00 20.40 -2.01
C LEU A 247 -10.07 21.42 -1.32
N LEU A 248 -8.77 21.38 -1.61
CA LEU A 248 -7.80 22.37 -1.12
C LEU A 248 -8.09 23.78 -1.64
N SER A 249 -8.54 23.94 -2.89
CA SER A 249 -8.94 25.24 -3.45
C SER A 249 -10.19 25.80 -2.76
N ALA A 250 -11.15 24.93 -2.43
CA ALA A 250 -12.37 25.32 -1.73
C ALA A 250 -12.10 25.74 -0.28
N ILE A 251 -11.28 24.97 0.45
CA ILE A 251 -10.94 25.25 1.85
C ILE A 251 -10.09 26.52 2.00
N ARG A 252 -9.26 26.89 1.01
CA ARG A 252 -8.49 28.15 1.01
C ARG A 252 -9.38 29.39 1.05
N HIS A 253 -10.63 29.30 0.59
CA HIS A 253 -11.57 30.42 0.60
C HIS A 253 -12.41 30.52 1.88
N GLU A 254 -12.28 29.58 2.81
CA GLU A 254 -13.02 29.55 4.09
C GLU A 254 -12.15 29.85 5.33
N LEU A 255 -10.85 30.13 5.15
CA LEU A 255 -9.91 30.60 6.18
C LEU A 255 -9.48 32.05 5.91
#